data_AF-A0ABD1S695-F1
#
_entry.id   AF-A0ABD1S695-F1
#
_cell.length_a   1.000
_cell.length_b   1.000
_cell.length_c   1.000
_cell.angle_alpha   90.00
_cell.angle_beta   90.00
_cell.angle_gamma   90.00
#
_symmetry.space_group_name_H-M   'P 1'
#
loop_
_entity.id
_entity.type
_entity.pdbx_description
1 polymer ?
#
loop_
_entity_poly.entity_id
_entity_poly.type
_entity_poly.pdbx_seq_one_letter_code
_entity_poly.pdbx_strand_id
1 'polypeptide(L)'
;MLGTFSPQAEPYTHEMAEETTPSGIFARGSYSARTKVFRCLNGACRHFYHPHCVAELLHNGNEAAAEELERKIVAGEQFECPLHKCHVCKELEVKSDHDLQFAICRRCPKAYHRMCLPREIACEQRAWEGLIPDRIVIYCMEHEMDEDLGTPVRNHLKFPDYEQN
;
A
#
# COMPACT_ATOMS: atom_id res chain seq x y z
N MET A 1 -38.58 -9.65 -2.47
CA MET A 1 -38.03 -11.02 -2.50
C MET A 1 -36.64 -10.94 -3.11
N LEU A 2 -35.60 -11.01 -2.29
CA LEU A 2 -34.20 -10.94 -2.71
C LEU A 2 -33.77 -12.35 -3.14
N GLY A 3 -33.34 -12.50 -4.39
CA GLY A 3 -32.94 -13.78 -4.97
C GLY A 3 -31.78 -14.42 -4.21
N THR A 4 -31.89 -15.72 -3.96
CA THR A 4 -30.87 -16.54 -3.33
C THR A 4 -29.77 -16.83 -4.34
N PHE A 5 -28.64 -16.12 -4.26
CA PHE A 5 -27.42 -16.47 -4.98
C PHE A 5 -26.75 -17.67 -4.30
N SER A 6 -27.14 -18.88 -4.72
CA SER A 6 -26.40 -20.09 -4.38
C SER A 6 -25.10 -20.14 -5.19
N PRO A 7 -23.97 -20.58 -4.61
CA PRO A 7 -22.74 -20.82 -5.36
C PRO A 7 -23.01 -21.89 -6.42
N GLN A 8 -22.62 -21.64 -7.67
CA GLN A 8 -22.70 -22.64 -8.73
C GLN A 8 -21.78 -23.82 -8.38
N ALA A 9 -22.31 -25.05 -8.48
CA ALA A 9 -21.60 -26.28 -8.14
C ALA A 9 -20.55 -26.69 -9.19
N GLU A 10 -20.61 -26.11 -10.39
CA GLU A 10 -19.67 -26.40 -11.48
C GLU A 10 -18.58 -25.32 -11.54
N PRO A 11 -17.30 -25.71 -11.69
CA PRO A 11 -16.21 -24.74 -11.80
C PRO A 11 -16.39 -23.90 -13.07
N TYR A 12 -16.44 -22.58 -12.88
CA TYR A 12 -16.46 -21.63 -13.99
C TYR A 12 -15.10 -21.64 -14.69
N THR A 13 -15.02 -22.34 -15.83
CA THR A 13 -13.87 -22.30 -16.73
C THR A 13 -14.05 -21.18 -17.73
N HIS A 14 -13.33 -20.08 -17.52
CA HIS A 14 -13.20 -19.01 -18.50
C HIS A 14 -11.83 -19.13 -19.17
N GLU A 15 -11.84 -19.59 -20.43
CA GLU A 15 -10.64 -19.61 -21.25
C GLU A 15 -10.32 -18.18 -21.69
N MET A 16 -9.20 -17.64 -21.18
CA MET A 16 -8.65 -16.38 -21.63
C MET A 16 -7.78 -16.65 -22.86
N ALA A 17 -7.85 -15.80 -23.88
CA ALA A 17 -6.85 -15.84 -24.96
C ALA A 17 -5.46 -15.67 -24.35
N GLU A 18 -4.48 -16.40 -24.87
CA GLU A 18 -3.08 -16.32 -24.46
C GLU A 18 -2.63 -14.85 -24.46
N GLU A 19 -2.33 -14.31 -23.27
CA GLU A 19 -1.89 -12.93 -23.14
C GLU A 19 -0.48 -12.80 -23.70
N THR A 20 -0.40 -12.61 -25.02
CA THR A 20 0.78 -12.01 -25.62
C THR A 20 0.82 -10.59 -25.08
N THR A 21 1.72 -10.32 -24.13
CA THR A 21 1.92 -9.00 -23.56
C THR A 21 1.91 -7.96 -24.68
N PRO A 22 0.89 -7.08 -24.76
CA PRO A 22 0.85 -6.13 -25.85
C PRO A 22 1.86 -5.05 -25.49
N SER A 23 3.06 -5.16 -26.07
CA SER A 23 3.77 -3.95 -26.47
C SER A 23 2.92 -3.34 -27.59
N GLY A 24 1.95 -2.51 -27.23
CA GLY A 24 0.91 -2.03 -28.15
C GLY A 24 0.37 -0.65 -27.79
N ILE A 25 0.06 0.12 -28.84
CA ILE A 25 -0.56 1.45 -28.81
C ILE A 25 -2.04 1.28 -28.47
N PHE A 26 -2.53 1.95 -27.43
CA PHE A 26 -3.98 2.06 -27.16
C PHE A 26 -4.58 3.20 -28.00
N ALA A 27 -5.91 3.24 -28.14
CA ALA A 27 -6.64 4.26 -28.92
C ALA A 27 -6.37 5.73 -28.51
N ARG A 28 -5.63 5.97 -27.41
CA ARG A 28 -5.19 7.29 -26.94
C ARG A 28 -3.66 7.51 -26.99
N GLY A 29 -2.91 6.67 -27.71
CA GLY A 29 -1.46 6.83 -27.94
C GLY A 29 -0.59 5.80 -27.21
N SER A 30 0.73 5.97 -27.32
CA SER A 30 1.72 5.18 -26.59
C SER A 30 1.77 5.63 -25.13
N TYR A 31 1.28 4.77 -24.22
CA TYR A 31 1.50 4.97 -22.80
C TYR A 31 2.90 4.48 -22.46
N SER A 32 3.89 5.37 -22.44
CA SER A 32 5.12 5.11 -21.71
C SER A 32 4.93 5.63 -20.29
N ALA A 33 5.01 4.74 -19.30
CA ALA A 33 5.14 5.18 -17.92
C ALA A 33 6.44 5.99 -17.83
N ARG A 34 6.34 7.32 -17.68
CA ARG A 34 7.50 8.21 -17.61
C ARG A 34 8.40 7.89 -16.42
N THR A 35 7.86 7.26 -15.37
CA THR A 35 8.56 6.94 -14.12
C THR A 35 8.72 5.44 -13.96
N LYS A 36 9.97 4.99 -13.74
CA LYS A 36 10.27 3.59 -13.41
C LYS A 36 9.91 3.32 -11.94
N VAL A 37 9.32 2.17 -11.67
CA VAL A 37 9.02 1.69 -10.32
C VAL A 37 9.81 0.42 -10.01
N PHE A 38 10.21 0.26 -8.75
CA PHE A 38 11.03 -0.86 -8.29
C PHE A 38 10.32 -1.58 -7.15
N ARG A 39 10.50 -2.91 -7.09
CA ARG A 39 9.85 -3.77 -6.09
C ARG A 39 10.68 -3.83 -4.80
N CYS A 40 10.00 -3.84 -3.66
CA CYS A 40 10.62 -4.18 -2.38
C CYS A 40 11.29 -5.57 -2.43
N LEU A 41 12.45 -5.70 -1.78
CA LEU A 41 13.21 -6.94 -1.63
C LEU A 41 12.38 -8.08 -1.00
N ASN A 42 11.58 -7.76 0.01
CA ASN A 42 10.79 -8.77 0.69
C ASN A 42 9.72 -9.34 -0.25
N GLY A 43 9.92 -10.59 -0.70
CA GLY A 43 9.09 -11.23 -1.73
C GLY A 43 7.60 -11.32 -1.39
N ALA A 44 7.25 -11.33 -0.09
CA ALA A 44 5.86 -11.32 0.35
C ALA A 44 5.22 -9.92 0.36
N CYS A 45 6.03 -8.85 0.33
CA CYS A 45 5.55 -7.47 0.43
C CYS A 45 4.81 -7.00 -0.82
N ARG A 46 5.32 -7.35 -2.02
CA ARG A 46 4.72 -7.01 -3.33
C ARG A 46 4.44 -5.52 -3.59
N HIS A 47 4.99 -4.61 -2.77
CA HIS A 47 4.87 -3.17 -2.99
C HIS A 47 5.94 -2.66 -3.96
N PHE A 48 5.55 -1.65 -4.74
CA PHE A 48 6.39 -0.96 -5.71
C PHE A 48 6.48 0.51 -5.36
N TYR A 49 7.65 1.11 -5.58
CA TYR A 49 7.89 2.51 -5.29
C TYR A 49 8.67 3.18 -6.42
N HIS A 50 8.47 4.48 -6.56
CA HIS A 50 9.43 5.32 -7.29
C HIS A 50 10.71 5.44 -6.45
N PRO A 51 11.91 5.35 -7.04
CA PRO A 51 13.19 5.46 -6.34
C PRO A 51 13.29 6.72 -5.47
N HIS A 52 12.97 7.86 -6.06
CA HIS A 52 12.94 9.15 -5.37
C HIS A 52 12.01 9.14 -4.15
N CYS A 53 10.74 8.79 -4.34
CA CYS A 53 9.75 8.80 -3.27
C CYS A 53 10.11 7.85 -2.11
N VAL A 54 10.62 6.65 -2.40
CA VAL A 54 11.00 5.72 -1.31
C VAL A 54 12.26 6.17 -0.58
N ALA A 55 13.21 6.80 -1.29
CA ALA A 55 14.40 7.34 -0.69
C ALA A 55 14.08 8.49 0.28
N GLU A 56 13.20 9.41 -0.13
CA GLU A 56 12.69 10.47 0.74
C GLU A 56 11.96 9.91 1.96
N LEU A 57 11.11 8.89 1.78
CA LEU A 57 10.38 8.25 2.88
C LEU A 57 11.31 7.56 3.89
N LEU A 58 12.41 6.96 3.44
CA LEU A 58 13.36 6.24 4.29
C LEU A 58 14.36 7.17 5.00
N HIS A 59 14.73 8.28 4.36
CA HIS A 59 15.77 9.18 4.85
C HIS A 59 15.27 10.57 5.28
N ASN A 60 13.95 10.79 5.34
CA ASN A 60 13.23 12.01 5.76
C ASN A 60 14.11 13.12 6.39
N GLY A 61 14.58 14.05 5.55
CA GLY A 61 15.41 15.20 5.95
C GLY A 61 16.93 15.08 5.70
N ASN A 62 17.43 13.88 5.36
CA ASN A 62 18.81 13.68 4.90
C ASN A 62 18.84 13.53 3.37
N GLU A 63 18.91 14.66 2.69
CA GLU A 63 18.93 14.74 1.22
C GLU A 63 20.06 13.91 0.59
N ALA A 64 21.27 13.98 1.16
CA ALA A 64 22.42 13.27 0.62
C ALA A 64 22.24 11.73 0.67
N ALA A 65 21.70 11.20 1.77
CA ALA A 65 21.43 9.77 1.90
C ALA A 65 20.26 9.32 1.00
N ALA A 66 19.24 10.18 0.85
CA ALA A 66 18.13 9.92 -0.07
C ALA A 66 18.63 9.83 -1.53
N GLU A 67 19.43 10.80 -1.99
CA GLU A 67 20.00 10.77 -3.33
C GLU A 67 20.89 9.55 -3.58
N GLU A 68 21.68 9.15 -2.58
CA GLU A 68 22.51 7.96 -2.68
C GLU A 68 21.66 6.69 -2.84
N LEU A 69 20.62 6.53 -2.01
CA LEU A 69 19.72 5.40 -2.11
C LEU A 69 18.96 5.40 -3.45
N GLU A 70 18.52 6.55 -3.93
CA GLU A 70 17.87 6.69 -5.23
C GLU A 70 18.79 6.17 -6.36
N ARG A 71 20.06 6.62 -6.38
CA ARG A 71 21.05 6.16 -7.38
C ARG A 71 21.25 4.64 -7.32
N LYS A 72 21.36 4.07 -6.13
CA LYS A 72 21.52 2.62 -5.91
C LYS A 72 20.34 1.83 -6.47
N ILE A 73 19.11 2.24 -6.15
CA ILE A 73 17.89 1.59 -6.65
C ILE A 73 17.83 1.66 -8.18
N VAL A 74 18.13 2.82 -8.77
CA VAL A 74 18.14 3.00 -10.23
C VAL A 74 19.22 2.13 -10.90
N ALA A 75 20.35 1.92 -10.26
CA ALA A 75 21.41 1.01 -10.71
C ALA A 75 21.02 -0.48 -10.60
N GLY A 76 19.87 -0.80 -10.00
CA GLY A 76 19.34 -2.16 -9.85
C GLY A 76 19.62 -2.79 -8.50
N GLU A 77 20.11 -2.03 -7.51
CA GLU A 77 20.25 -2.54 -6.14
C GLU A 77 18.88 -2.77 -5.49
N GLN A 78 18.83 -3.80 -4.64
CA GLN A 78 17.63 -4.18 -3.90
C GLN A 78 17.46 -3.28 -2.67
N PHE A 79 16.22 -2.95 -2.32
CA PHE A 79 15.91 -2.12 -1.16
C PHE A 79 14.72 -2.70 -0.37
N GLU A 80 14.67 -2.39 0.92
CA GLU A 80 13.53 -2.71 1.77
C GLU A 80 12.61 -1.50 1.92
N CYS A 81 11.32 -1.71 1.73
CA CYS A 81 10.36 -0.61 1.81
C CYS A 81 10.03 -0.22 3.27
N PRO A 82 9.48 0.99 3.49
CA PRO A 82 9.17 1.50 4.82
C PRO A 82 8.18 0.64 5.63
N LEU A 83 7.35 -0.19 4.97
CA LEU A 83 6.39 -1.07 5.64
C LEU A 83 7.02 -2.18 6.50
N HIS A 84 8.33 -2.39 6.41
CA HIS A 84 9.04 -3.39 7.22
C HIS A 84 9.60 -2.82 8.53
N LYS A 85 9.47 -1.51 8.76
CA LYS A 85 9.95 -0.83 9.96
C LYS A 85 8.81 -0.09 10.64
N CYS A 86 8.81 -0.10 11.96
CA CYS A 86 7.88 0.71 12.74
C CYS A 86 8.13 2.20 12.48
N HIS A 87 7.08 2.95 12.20
CA HIS A 87 7.15 4.37 11.90
C HIS A 87 7.63 5.19 13.11
N VAL A 88 7.40 4.68 14.33
CA VAL A 88 7.77 5.34 15.59
C VAL A 88 9.19 4.95 16.03
N CYS A 89 9.43 3.69 16.36
CA CYS A 89 10.71 3.25 16.93
C CYS A 89 11.76 2.81 15.89
N LYS A 90 11.37 2.70 14.60
CA LYS A 90 12.22 2.29 13.46
C LYS A 90 12.71 0.84 13.48
N GLU A 91 12.30 0.04 14.47
CA GLU A 91 12.62 -1.38 14.57
C GLU A 91 11.72 -2.27 13.69
N LEU A 92 12.17 -3.50 13.43
CA LEU A 92 11.49 -4.49 12.59
C LEU A 92 10.34 -5.20 13.33
N GLU A 93 9.49 -5.91 12.58
CA GLU A 93 8.42 -6.75 13.12
C GLU A 93 8.99 -8.02 13.75
N VAL A 94 8.48 -8.39 14.93
CA VAL A 94 8.72 -9.71 15.52
C VAL A 94 7.39 -10.44 15.58
N LYS A 95 7.14 -11.31 14.59
CA LYS A 95 5.83 -11.98 14.42
C LYS A 95 5.42 -12.86 15.60
N SER A 96 6.39 -13.41 16.30
CA SER A 96 6.16 -14.28 17.46
C SER A 96 5.72 -13.53 18.72
N ASP A 97 5.98 -12.22 18.79
CA ASP A 97 5.63 -11.38 19.92
C ASP A 97 4.42 -10.52 19.55
N HIS A 98 3.32 -10.71 20.28
CA HIS A 98 2.06 -10.03 20.04
C HIS A 98 2.22 -8.49 20.03
N ASP A 99 3.02 -7.92 20.93
CA ASP A 99 3.14 -6.47 21.05
C ASP A 99 4.01 -5.86 19.95
N LEU A 100 4.91 -6.68 19.38
CA LEU A 100 5.79 -6.34 18.26
C LEU A 100 5.26 -6.81 16.89
N GLN A 101 4.01 -7.29 16.84
CA GLN A 101 3.29 -7.46 15.58
C GLN A 101 2.94 -6.11 14.97
N PHE A 102 2.86 -6.04 13.64
CA PHE A 102 2.57 -4.79 12.96
C PHE A 102 1.07 -4.50 12.78
N ALA A 103 0.75 -3.24 13.01
CA ALA A 103 -0.40 -2.53 12.50
C ALA A 103 0.00 -1.74 11.23
N ILE A 104 -0.52 -2.13 10.08
CA ILE A 104 -0.15 -1.55 8.78
C ILE A 104 -1.25 -0.64 8.24
N CYS A 105 -0.86 0.53 7.75
CA CYS A 105 -1.81 1.41 7.09
C CYS A 105 -2.13 0.90 5.69
N ARG A 106 -3.42 0.87 5.33
CA ARG A 106 -3.87 0.42 4.01
C ARG A 106 -3.65 1.45 2.88
N ARG A 107 -3.41 2.72 3.21
CA ARG A 107 -3.31 3.82 2.23
C ARG A 107 -1.93 4.43 2.09
N CYS A 108 -1.04 4.22 3.05
CA CYS A 108 0.31 4.75 3.02
C CYS A 108 1.31 3.72 3.54
N PRO A 109 2.61 3.87 3.23
CA PRO A 109 3.63 2.93 3.66
C PRO A 109 4.04 3.15 5.13
N LYS A 110 3.07 3.18 6.04
CA LYS A 110 3.30 3.27 7.50
C LYS A 110 2.91 1.97 8.18
N ALA A 111 3.84 1.44 8.95
CA ALA A 111 3.62 0.33 9.87
C ALA A 111 3.94 0.79 11.29
N TYR A 112 3.23 0.26 12.28
CA TYR A 112 3.47 0.53 13.70
C TYR A 112 3.51 -0.81 14.42
N HIS A 113 4.33 -0.98 15.46
CA HIS A 113 4.07 -2.07 16.40
C HIS A 113 2.73 -1.87 17.10
N ARG A 114 2.09 -2.93 17.58
CA ARG A 114 0.86 -2.80 18.39
C ARG A 114 1.07 -1.87 19.58
N MET A 115 2.20 -2.02 20.28
CA MET A 115 2.56 -1.15 21.41
C MET A 115 2.91 0.30 21.01
N CYS A 116 3.32 0.51 19.76
CA CYS A 116 3.66 1.84 19.24
C CYS A 116 2.51 2.51 18.49
N LEU A 117 1.36 1.84 18.37
CA LEU A 117 0.20 2.37 17.68
C LEU A 117 -0.39 3.53 18.50
N PRO A 118 -0.53 4.74 17.92
CA PRO A 118 -1.18 5.86 18.60
C PRO A 118 -2.59 5.49 19.08
N ARG A 119 -2.93 5.93 20.31
CA ARG A 119 -4.19 5.57 20.96
C ARG A 119 -5.40 6.12 20.20
N GLU A 120 -5.25 7.27 19.55
CA GLU A 120 -6.27 7.92 18.74
C GLU A 120 -6.74 6.99 17.62
N ILE A 121 -5.81 6.28 16.96
CA ILE A 121 -6.13 5.33 15.88
C ILE A 121 -6.88 4.11 16.41
N ALA A 122 -6.53 3.64 17.61
CA ALA A 122 -7.15 2.46 18.21
C ALA A 122 -8.61 2.71 18.64
N CYS A 123 -8.95 3.95 19.03
CA CYS A 123 -10.28 4.29 19.54
C CYS A 123 -11.29 4.71 18.47
N GLU A 124 -10.86 5.29 17.35
CA GLU A 124 -11.75 5.96 16.38
C GLU A 124 -12.32 5.06 15.26
N GLN A 125 -12.47 3.74 15.49
CA GLN A 125 -12.83 2.77 14.42
C GLN A 125 -11.89 2.84 13.20
N ARG A 126 -10.61 3.16 13.41
CA ARG A 126 -9.60 3.23 12.34
C ARG A 126 -8.70 2.01 12.30
N ALA A 127 -8.94 1.02 13.16
CA ALA A 127 -8.15 -0.19 13.31
C ALA A 127 -9.06 -1.42 13.29
N TRP A 128 -8.68 -2.41 12.49
CA TRP A 128 -9.37 -3.70 12.37
C TRP A 128 -8.39 -4.84 12.59
N GLU A 129 -8.69 -5.69 13.56
CA GLU A 129 -7.98 -6.93 13.82
C GLU A 129 -8.68 -8.13 13.14
N GLY A 130 -7.93 -9.22 12.92
CA GLY A 130 -8.49 -10.48 12.39
C GLY A 130 -8.73 -10.51 10.88
N LEU A 131 -8.49 -9.41 10.16
CA LEU A 131 -8.54 -9.40 8.69
C LEU A 131 -7.33 -10.07 8.05
N ILE A 132 -6.19 -10.02 8.72
CA ILE A 132 -4.92 -10.63 8.30
C ILE A 132 -4.36 -11.34 9.53
N PRO A 133 -3.88 -12.59 9.42
CA PRO A 133 -3.24 -13.28 10.54
C PRO A 133 -2.11 -12.43 11.13
N ASP A 134 -2.07 -12.35 12.46
CA ASP A 134 -0.99 -11.72 13.24
C ASP A 134 -0.74 -10.23 12.93
N ARG A 135 -1.72 -9.53 12.34
CA ARG A 135 -1.58 -8.12 11.96
C ARG A 135 -2.88 -7.33 12.11
N ILE A 136 -2.72 -6.03 12.37
CA ILE A 136 -3.83 -5.07 12.41
C ILE A 136 -3.82 -4.27 11.10
N VAL A 137 -4.99 -4.08 10.49
CA VAL A 137 -5.15 -3.15 9.36
C VAL A 137 -5.65 -1.82 9.89
N ILE A 138 -4.99 -0.72 9.56
CA ILE A 138 -5.36 0.60 10.04
C ILE A 138 -5.51 1.65 8.92
N TYR A 139 -6.11 2.78 9.26
CA TYR A 139 -5.93 4.05 8.56
C TYR A 139 -5.24 5.05 9.49
N CYS A 140 -4.02 5.46 9.13
CA CYS A 140 -3.24 6.42 9.91
C CYS A 140 -3.91 7.81 9.89
N MET A 141 -3.45 8.71 10.75
CA MET A 141 -4.03 10.06 10.90
C MET A 141 -3.80 10.99 9.70
N GLU A 142 -2.95 10.62 8.74
CA GLU A 142 -2.76 11.39 7.50
C GLU A 142 -3.86 11.16 6.46
N HIS A 143 -4.85 10.34 6.80
CA HIS A 143 -5.98 10.06 5.93
C HIS A 143 -7.27 10.55 6.57
N GLU A 144 -7.97 11.43 5.86
CA GLU A 144 -9.28 11.92 6.25
C GLU A 144 -10.30 10.79 6.25
N MET A 145 -11.15 10.77 7.28
CA MET A 145 -12.24 9.82 7.43
C MET A 145 -13.56 10.52 7.10
N ASP A 146 -14.40 9.84 6.32
CA ASP A 146 -15.79 10.22 6.12
C ASP A 146 -16.57 9.82 7.37
N GLU A 147 -17.10 10.81 8.09
CA GLU A 147 -17.79 10.63 9.37
C GLU A 147 -19.11 9.85 9.21
N ASP A 148 -19.80 10.01 8.08
CA ASP A 148 -21.08 9.35 7.81
C ASP A 148 -20.88 7.87 7.46
N LEU A 149 -19.83 7.57 6.68
CA LEU A 149 -19.55 6.21 6.20
C LEU A 149 -18.59 5.43 7.12
N GLY A 150 -17.89 6.09 8.03
CA GLY A 150 -16.86 5.48 8.87
C GLY A 150 -15.69 4.89 8.06
N THR A 151 -15.45 5.39 6.85
CA THR A 151 -14.38 4.92 5.96
C THR A 151 -13.56 6.08 5.43
N PRO A 152 -12.30 5.87 5.00
CA PRO A 152 -11.50 7.00 4.53
C PRO A 152 -12.01 7.56 3.21
N VAL A 153 -11.93 8.88 3.06
CA VAL A 153 -12.44 9.61 1.90
C VAL A 153 -11.84 9.06 0.60
N ARG A 154 -12.66 8.80 -0.41
CA ARG A 154 -12.25 8.21 -1.71
C ARG A 154 -11.78 9.27 -2.72
N ASN A 155 -10.96 10.23 -2.26
CA ASN A 155 -10.46 11.38 -3.04
C ASN A 155 -9.28 11.07 -3.98
N HIS A 156 -8.87 9.81 -4.11
CA HIS A 156 -7.73 9.40 -4.96
C HIS A 156 -8.11 9.12 -6.42
N LEU A 157 -9.41 9.06 -6.74
CA LEU A 157 -9.92 8.94 -8.11
C LEU A 157 -10.53 10.29 -8.51
N LYS A 158 -9.79 11.05 -9.31
CA LYS A 158 -10.30 12.27 -9.95
C LYS A 158 -10.93 11.87 -11.27
N PHE A 159 -12.26 11.90 -11.33
CA PHE A 159 -12.96 11.74 -12.60
C PHE A 159 -12.78 13.03 -13.41
N PRO A 160 -12.26 12.97 -14.64
CA PRO A 160 -12.36 14.11 -15.54
C PRO A 160 -13.85 14.39 -15.75
N ASP A 161 -14.23 15.67 -15.62
CA ASP A 161 -15.55 16.24 -15.94
C ASP A 161 -16.58 16.41 -14.79
N TYR A 162 -16.15 16.45 -13.52
CA TYR A 162 -17.00 17.01 -12.46
C TYR A 162 -16.38 18.29 -11.90
N GLU A 163 -16.74 19.44 -12.47
CA GLU A 163 -16.56 20.72 -11.79
C GLU A 163 -17.41 20.70 -10.51
N GLN A 164 -16.76 20.72 -9.35
CA GLN A 164 -17.42 20.93 -8.07
C GLN A 164 -17.92 22.37 -8.04
N ASN A 165 -19.21 22.57 -8.36
CA ASN A 165 -19.96 23.78 -7.98
C ASN A 165 -20.16 23.83 -6.47
#